data_AF-A0A101G5Y4-F1
#
_entry.id   AF-A0A101G5Y4-F1
#
_cell.length_a   1.000
_cell.length_b   1.000
_cell.length_c   1.000
_cell.angle_alpha   90.00
_cell.angle_beta   90.00
_cell.angle_gamma   90.00
#
_symmetry.space_group_name_H-M   'P 1'
#
loop_
_entity.id
_entity.type
_entity.pdbx_description
1 polymer ?
#
loop_
_entity_poly.entity_id
_entity_poly.type
_entity_poly.pdbx_seq_one_letter_code
_entity_poly.pdbx_strand_id
1 'polypeptide(L)'
;MNKCSFCGYEFSDEAAQSCAGCFLRRFCGKLKCPRCGYEIFTRRPGIIGRLRKRKGNTVTAGHKSLADLHVGDRGQISGFSTYEPKKIRKLMSLGIYPGLLIRLLQVFPAYVFQVGYTQFAVDREIAREIQVTLTADKP
;
A
#
# COMPACT_ATOMS: atom_id res chain seq x y z
N MET A 1 -19.16 6.68 5.06
CA MET A 1 -18.16 7.53 5.73
C MET A 1 -16.78 6.97 5.39
N ASN A 2 -15.92 7.75 4.73
CA ASN A 2 -14.60 7.31 4.28
C ASN A 2 -13.53 7.88 5.20
N LYS A 3 -12.62 7.03 5.67
CA LYS A 3 -11.43 7.45 6.41
C LYS A 3 -10.22 7.42 5.49
N CYS A 4 -9.47 8.52 5.43
CA CYS A 4 -8.25 8.57 4.65
C CYS A 4 -7.15 7.71 5.29
N SER A 5 -6.63 6.72 4.55
CA SER A 5 -5.51 5.87 5.01
C SER A 5 -4.19 6.64 5.21
N PHE A 6 -4.07 7.86 4.68
CA PHE A 6 -2.85 8.68 4.78
C PHE A 6 -2.91 9.72 5.90
N CYS A 7 -4.03 10.45 6.02
CA CYS A 7 -4.15 11.51 7.03
C CYS A 7 -5.10 11.22 8.18
N GLY A 8 -5.83 10.10 8.13
CA GLY A 8 -6.80 9.70 9.17
C GLY A 8 -8.08 10.53 9.20
N TYR A 9 -8.22 11.52 8.30
CA TYR A 9 -9.41 12.36 8.21
C TYR A 9 -10.62 11.57 7.74
N GLU A 10 -11.75 11.77 8.40
CA GLU A 10 -13.04 11.17 8.03
C GLU A 10 -13.84 12.17 7.22
N PHE A 11 -14.38 11.72 6.09
CA PHE A 11 -15.15 12.54 5.16
C PHE A 11 -16.24 11.73 4.46
N SER A 12 -17.31 12.40 4.02
CA SER A 12 -18.37 11.77 3.23
C SER A 12 -17.92 11.49 1.79
N ASP A 13 -18.60 10.58 1.09
CA ASP A 13 -18.36 10.32 -0.34
C ASP A 13 -18.52 11.58 -1.20
N GLU A 14 -19.37 12.51 -0.78
CA GLU A 14 -19.64 13.79 -1.46
C GLU A 14 -18.47 14.78 -1.32
N ALA A 15 -17.77 14.75 -0.19
CA ALA A 15 -16.58 15.58 0.06
C ALA A 15 -15.33 15.07 -0.68
N ALA A 16 -15.42 13.91 -1.32
CA ALA A 16 -14.34 13.30 -2.06
C ALA A 16 -14.19 13.96 -3.44
N GLN A 17 -13.21 14.85 -3.59
CA GLN A 17 -12.99 15.53 -4.85
C GLN A 17 -12.40 14.54 -5.88
N SER A 18 -13.14 14.29 -6.97
CA SER A 18 -12.54 13.73 -8.19
C SER A 18 -11.63 14.79 -8.82
N CYS A 19 -10.47 14.38 -9.35
CA CYS A 19 -9.43 15.26 -9.89
C CYS A 19 -10.00 16.46 -10.67
N ALA A 20 -9.79 17.68 -10.17
CA ALA A 20 -10.42 18.91 -10.66
C ALA A 20 -10.11 19.24 -12.14
N GLY A 21 -9.03 18.70 -12.72
CA GLY A 21 -8.59 19.01 -14.08
C GLY A 21 -8.49 17.84 -15.06
N CYS A 22 -8.97 16.63 -14.72
CA CYS A 22 -8.85 15.48 -15.61
C CYS A 22 -10.10 15.30 -16.48
N PHE A 23 -9.97 15.33 -17.81
CA PHE A 23 -11.09 15.13 -18.74
C PHE A 23 -11.83 13.77 -18.54
N LEU A 24 -11.18 12.79 -17.92
CA LEU A 24 -11.76 11.49 -17.58
C LEU A 24 -12.49 11.45 -16.22
N ARG A 25 -12.77 12.62 -15.59
CA ARG A 25 -13.38 12.75 -14.25
C ARG A 25 -14.66 11.93 -14.06
N ARG A 26 -15.48 11.78 -15.12
CA ARG A 26 -16.73 11.00 -15.07
C ARG A 26 -16.49 9.49 -14.97
N PHE A 27 -15.34 9.00 -15.42
CA PHE A 27 -14.99 7.57 -15.46
C PHE A 27 -13.89 7.17 -14.47
N CYS A 28 -13.17 8.14 -13.89
CA CYS A 28 -12.10 7.87 -12.92
C CYS A 28 -12.70 7.45 -11.56
N GLY A 29 -12.44 6.22 -11.12
CA GLY A 29 -12.83 5.71 -9.80
C GLY A 29 -11.93 6.15 -8.63
N LYS A 30 -11.02 7.11 -8.85
CA LYS A 30 -10.13 7.61 -7.79
C LYS A 30 -10.79 8.74 -7.00
N LEU A 31 -10.71 8.66 -5.68
CA LEU A 31 -11.14 9.72 -4.76
C LEU A 31 -9.92 10.40 -4.16
N LYS A 32 -9.89 11.73 -4.15
CA LYS A 32 -8.87 12.49 -3.39
C LYS A 32 -9.43 12.89 -2.04
N CYS A 33 -8.65 12.65 -0.99
CA CYS A 33 -8.98 13.14 0.34
C CYS A 33 -8.97 14.69 0.33
N PRO A 34 -10.05 15.36 0.74
CA PRO A 34 -10.14 16.83 0.71
C PRO A 34 -9.15 17.51 1.67
N ARG A 35 -8.62 16.79 2.66
CA ARG A 35 -7.67 17.34 3.63
C ARG A 35 -6.21 17.26 3.20
N CYS A 36 -5.80 16.17 2.54
CA CYS A 36 -4.38 15.91 2.25
C CYS A 36 -4.09 15.58 0.78
N GLY A 37 -5.10 15.51 -0.08
CA GLY A 37 -4.95 15.19 -1.49
C GLY A 37 -4.63 13.73 -1.81
N TYR A 38 -4.49 12.86 -0.80
CA TYR A 38 -4.17 11.44 -0.99
C TYR A 38 -5.22 10.71 -1.83
N GLU A 39 -4.76 9.91 -2.78
CA GLU A 39 -5.61 9.14 -3.71
C GLU A 39 -6.01 7.80 -3.10
N ILE A 40 -7.30 7.63 -2.87
CA ILE A 40 -7.88 6.38 -2.38
C ILE A 40 -8.50 5.64 -3.57
N PHE A 41 -8.14 4.37 -3.73
CA PHE A 41 -8.77 3.47 -4.70
C PHE A 41 -10.11 2.99 -4.15
N THR A 42 -11.17 3.78 -4.34
CA THR A 42 -12.53 3.28 -4.13
C THR A 42 -13.03 2.68 -5.43
N ARG A 43 -13.21 1.36 -5.47
CA ARG A 43 -13.90 0.72 -6.61
C ARG A 43 -15.27 1.39 -6.78
N ARG A 44 -15.48 2.14 -7.87
CA ARG A 44 -16.85 2.42 -8.32
C ARG A 44 -17.47 1.11 -8.81
N PRO A 45 -18.61 0.66 -8.27
CA PRO A 45 -19.35 -0.42 -8.86
C PRO A 45 -20.01 0.09 -10.16
N GLY A 46 -19.30 -0.06 -11.28
CA GLY A 46 -19.90 0.04 -12.61
C GLY A 46 -20.62 -1.26 -12.98
N ILE A 47 -21.44 -1.22 -14.04
CA ILE A 47 -22.27 -2.33 -14.56
C ILE A 47 -21.49 -3.66 -14.77
N ILE A 48 -20.16 -3.59 -14.88
CA ILE A 48 -19.25 -4.75 -14.99
C ILE A 48 -19.07 -5.51 -13.66
N GLY A 49 -19.59 -5.00 -12.53
CA GLY A 49 -19.50 -5.62 -11.20
C GLY A 49 -20.11 -7.03 -11.10
N ARG A 50 -20.89 -7.47 -12.10
CA ARG A 50 -21.55 -8.78 -12.10
C ARG A 50 -20.71 -9.92 -12.71
N LEU A 51 -19.67 -9.63 -13.52
CA LEU A 51 -18.94 -10.67 -14.28
C LEU A 51 -17.48 -10.89 -13.88
N ARG A 52 -17.03 -10.37 -12.73
CA ARG A 52 -15.69 -10.67 -12.21
C ARG A 52 -15.71 -11.13 -10.75
N LYS A 53 -16.52 -12.16 -10.47
CA LYS A 53 -16.21 -13.17 -9.45
C LYS A 53 -14.99 -13.99 -9.88
N ARG A 54 -13.84 -13.34 -10.16
CA ARG A 54 -12.57 -14.07 -10.03
C ARG A 54 -12.28 -14.08 -8.54
N LYS A 55 -12.73 -15.19 -7.94
CA LYS A 55 -12.23 -15.81 -6.71
C LYS A 55 -10.90 -15.15 -6.30
N GLY A 56 -10.98 -14.11 -5.48
CA GLY A 56 -9.86 -13.78 -4.62
C GLY A 56 -9.85 -14.92 -3.65
N ASN A 57 -9.03 -15.94 -3.91
CA ASN A 57 -8.68 -16.90 -2.90
C ASN A 57 -8.22 -16.04 -1.72
N THR A 58 -9.05 -15.92 -0.68
CA THR A 58 -8.59 -15.46 0.63
C THR A 58 -7.72 -16.61 1.13
N VAL A 59 -6.54 -16.78 0.52
CA VAL A 59 -5.43 -17.37 1.22
C VAL A 59 -5.24 -16.40 2.37
N THR A 60 -5.52 -16.86 3.58
CA THR A 60 -4.97 -16.29 4.81
C THR A 60 -3.44 -16.46 4.74
N ALA A 61 -2.82 -15.81 3.75
CA ALA A 61 -1.39 -15.73 3.62
C ALA A 61 -0.96 -14.80 4.74
N GLY A 62 -0.55 -15.39 5.85
CA GLY A 62 -0.15 -14.65 7.05
C GLY A 62 0.81 -13.53 6.66
N HIS A 63 0.49 -12.32 7.10
CA HIS A 63 1.38 -11.17 6.94
C HIS A 63 2.54 -11.33 7.91
N LYS A 64 3.78 -11.25 7.41
CA LYS A 64 5.00 -11.21 8.22
C LYS A 64 5.56 -9.79 8.25
N SER A 65 6.37 -9.45 9.24
CA SER A 65 7.11 -8.19 9.20
C SER A 65 8.30 -8.30 8.24
N LEU A 66 8.75 -7.20 7.65
CA LEU A 66 9.97 -7.17 6.83
C LEU A 66 11.18 -7.68 7.63
N ALA A 67 11.20 -7.43 8.94
CA ALA A 67 12.26 -7.90 9.83
C ALA A 67 12.34 -9.44 9.96
N ASP A 68 11.25 -10.15 9.65
CA ASP A 68 11.15 -11.61 9.71
C ASP A 68 11.39 -12.31 8.34
N LEU A 69 11.72 -11.53 7.30
CA LEU A 69 12.09 -12.05 5.99
C LEU A 69 13.57 -12.44 5.95
N HIS A 70 13.91 -13.39 5.08
CA HIS A 70 15.29 -13.77 4.78
C HIS A 70 15.80 -13.01 3.55
N VAL A 71 17.11 -12.82 3.47
CA VAL A 71 17.74 -12.23 2.29
C VAL A 71 17.39 -13.08 1.07
N GLY A 72 16.89 -12.42 0.02
CA GLY A 72 16.38 -13.05 -1.19
C GLY A 72 14.87 -13.18 -1.24
N ASP A 73 14.17 -13.15 -0.09
CA ASP A 73 12.72 -13.28 -0.03
C ASP A 73 12.03 -12.17 -0.82
N ARG A 74 10.95 -12.57 -1.50
CA ARG A 74 10.06 -11.68 -2.25
C ARG A 74 8.68 -11.66 -1.63
N GLY A 75 8.05 -10.50 -1.66
CA GLY A 75 6.70 -10.36 -1.14
C GLY A 75 6.04 -9.08 -1.59
N GLN A 76 4.78 -8.94 -1.23
CA GLN A 76 4.00 -7.74 -1.48
C GLN A 76 3.78 -6.99 -0.16
N ILE A 77 4.01 -5.67 -0.13
CA ILE A 77 3.68 -4.86 1.04
C ILE A 77 2.18 -4.92 1.26
N SER A 78 1.74 -5.47 2.39
CA SER A 78 0.31 -5.55 2.73
C SER A 78 -0.17 -4.32 3.50
N GLY A 79 0.73 -3.67 4.25
CA GLY A 79 0.39 -2.52 5.08
C GLY A 79 1.49 -2.19 6.08
N PHE A 80 1.11 -1.41 7.09
CA PHE A 80 1.97 -1.05 8.20
C PHE A 80 1.28 -1.41 9.52
N SER A 81 2.02 -1.94 10.49
CA SER A 81 1.48 -2.28 11.81
C SER A 81 1.38 -1.08 12.75
N THR A 82 2.07 0.02 12.44
CA THR A 82 2.02 1.26 13.22
C THR A 82 0.74 2.04 12.98
N TYR A 83 0.24 2.71 14.02
CA TYR A 83 -0.86 3.66 13.94
C TYR A 83 -0.38 5.12 13.87
N GLU A 84 0.94 5.37 13.86
CA GLU A 84 1.48 6.71 13.83
C GLU A 84 1.44 7.30 12.41
N PRO A 85 0.57 8.30 12.13
CA PRO A 85 0.38 8.79 10.77
C PRO A 85 1.65 9.45 10.20
N LYS A 86 2.52 10.03 11.03
CA LYS A 86 3.76 10.69 10.57
C LYS A 86 4.72 9.70 9.91
N LYS A 87 4.94 8.52 10.52
CA LYS A 87 5.83 7.48 9.98
C LYS A 87 5.29 6.90 8.68
N ILE A 88 4.00 6.55 8.66
CA ILE A 88 3.34 6.01 7.46
C ILE A 88 3.45 7.00 6.29
N ARG A 89 3.21 8.30 6.55
CA ARG A 89 3.34 9.34 5.51
C ARG A 89 4.77 9.43 4.99
N LYS A 90 5.79 9.37 5.86
CA LYS A 90 7.19 9.40 5.44
C LYS A 90 7.53 8.21 4.53
N LEU A 91 7.11 6.99 4.89
CA LEU A 91 7.32 5.79 4.07
C LEU A 91 6.61 5.92 2.71
N MET A 92 5.35 6.36 2.69
CA MET A 92 4.61 6.57 1.45
C MET A 92 5.21 7.67 0.57
N SER A 93 5.71 8.77 1.14
CA SER A 93 6.41 9.83 0.39
C SER A 93 7.72 9.35 -0.24
N LEU A 94 8.35 8.32 0.34
CA LEU A 94 9.52 7.64 -0.24
C LEU A 94 9.13 6.62 -1.32
N GLY A 95 7.84 6.45 -1.61
CA GLY A 95 7.35 5.48 -2.59
C GLY A 95 7.13 4.08 -2.03
N ILE A 96 7.20 3.89 -0.70
CA ILE A 96 6.92 2.62 -0.02
C ILE A 96 5.41 2.59 0.28
N TYR A 97 4.61 1.97 -0.59
CA TYR A 97 3.15 1.91 -0.48
C TYR A 97 2.60 0.47 -0.55
N PRO A 98 1.44 0.19 0.08
CA PRO A 98 0.83 -1.15 0.02
C PRO A 98 0.48 -1.59 -1.40
N GLY A 99 0.72 -2.87 -1.70
CA GLY A 99 0.54 -3.46 -3.02
C GLY A 99 1.82 -3.54 -3.86
N LEU A 100 2.91 -2.92 -3.41
CA LEU A 100 4.22 -3.02 -4.07
C LEU A 100 4.88 -4.37 -3.83
N LEU A 101 5.52 -4.88 -4.89
CA LEU A 101 6.44 -6.01 -4.78
C LEU A 101 7.80 -5.53 -4.25
N ILE A 102 8.34 -6.30 -3.32
CA ILE A 102 9.62 -6.04 -2.69
C ILE A 102 10.52 -7.26 -2.72
N ARG A 103 11.82 -7.02 -2.58
CA ARG A 103 12.83 -8.05 -2.36
C ARG A 103 13.76 -7.64 -1.23
N LEU A 104 13.97 -8.50 -0.23
CA LEU A 104 14.95 -8.25 0.81
C LEU A 104 16.35 -8.57 0.27
N LEU A 105 17.29 -7.63 0.37
CA LEU A 105 18.66 -7.73 -0.15
C LEU A 105 19.69 -7.93 0.96
N GLN A 106 19.44 -7.39 2.16
CA GLN A 106 20.38 -7.45 3.28
C GLN A 106 19.64 -7.25 4.61
N VAL A 107 20.15 -7.82 5.70
CA VAL A 107 19.62 -7.62 7.07
C VAL A 107 20.61 -6.96 8.04
N PHE A 108 21.92 -6.97 7.73
CA PHE A 108 22.97 -6.37 8.54
C PHE A 108 24.03 -5.67 7.67
N PRO A 109 24.51 -4.46 8.00
CA PRO A 109 24.27 -3.68 9.24
C PRO A 109 22.89 -3.01 9.32
N ALA A 110 22.14 -2.98 8.21
CA ALA A 110 20.77 -2.48 8.14
C ALA A 110 19.93 -3.36 7.21
N TYR A 111 18.60 -3.25 7.35
CA TYR A 111 17.66 -3.93 6.46
C TYR A 111 17.60 -3.19 5.13
N VAL A 112 18.15 -3.79 4.07
CA VAL A 112 18.10 -3.24 2.73
C VAL A 112 17.10 -4.02 1.91
N PHE A 113 16.09 -3.35 1.38
CA PHE A 113 15.10 -3.96 0.51
C PHE A 113 14.91 -3.13 -0.77
N GLN A 114 14.57 -3.82 -1.84
CA GLN A 114 14.32 -3.24 -3.15
C GLN A 114 12.81 -3.16 -3.40
N VAL A 115 12.37 -2.02 -3.96
CA VAL A 115 11.01 -1.78 -4.43
C VAL A 115 11.07 -1.20 -5.83
N GLY A 116 10.57 -1.94 -6.82
CA GLY A 116 10.81 -1.60 -8.22
C GLY A 116 12.32 -1.52 -8.52
N TYR A 117 12.80 -0.33 -8.86
CA TYR A 117 14.23 -0.06 -9.12
C TYR A 117 14.96 0.65 -7.97
N THR A 118 14.27 0.99 -6.88
CA THR A 118 14.85 1.76 -5.77
C THR A 118 15.19 0.84 -4.60
N GLN A 119 16.30 1.09 -3.92
CA GLN A 119 16.72 0.38 -2.71
C GLN A 119 16.61 1.29 -1.49
N PHE A 120 16.06 0.76 -0.40
CA PHE A 120 15.91 1.46 0.86
C PHE A 120 16.67 0.72 1.95
N ALA A 121 17.47 1.46 2.72
CA ALA A 121 18.10 0.98 3.95
C ALA A 121 17.31 1.53 5.14
N VAL A 122 16.81 0.65 5.99
CA VAL A 122 16.03 1.00 7.18
C VAL A 122 16.55 0.28 8.41
N ASP A 123 16.30 0.88 9.57
CA ASP A 123 16.55 0.24 10.85
C ASP A 123 15.55 -0.88 11.16
N ARG A 124 15.79 -1.59 12.26
CA ARG A 124 14.94 -2.69 12.70
C ARG A 124 13.55 -2.22 13.12
N GLU A 125 13.40 -1.01 13.64
CA GLU A 125 12.11 -0.49 14.10
C GLU A 125 11.16 -0.30 12.91
N ILE A 126 11.64 0.36 11.86
CA ILE A 126 10.90 0.55 10.61
C ILE A 126 10.65 -0.80 9.93
N ALA A 127 11.64 -1.71 9.90
CA ALA A 127 11.45 -3.04 9.30
C ALA A 127 10.35 -3.86 10.00
N ARG A 128 10.18 -3.72 11.33
CA ARG A 128 9.08 -4.39 12.06
C ARG A 128 7.71 -3.79 11.77
N GLU A 129 7.67 -2.52 11.40
CA GLU A 129 6.42 -1.82 11.06
C GLU A 129 5.89 -2.19 9.67
N ILE A 130 6.76 -2.57 8.72
CA ILE A 130 6.37 -2.91 7.35
C ILE A 130 5.85 -4.36 7.31
N GLN A 131 4.59 -4.54 6.92
CA GLN A 131 3.97 -5.86 6.76
C GLN A 131 4.04 -6.32 5.31
N VAL A 132 4.38 -7.60 5.12
CA VAL A 132 4.63 -8.21 3.82
C VAL A 132 3.88 -9.55 3.74
N THR A 133 3.15 -9.74 2.65
CA THR A 133 2.62 -11.04 2.24
C THR A 133 3.66 -11.71 1.35
N LEU A 134 4.21 -12.85 1.80
CA LEU A 134 5.16 -13.61 1.00
C LEU A 134 4.49 -14.04 -0.32
N THR A 135 5.19 -13.81 -1.43
CA THR A 135 4.73 -14.24 -2.75
C THR A 135 5.55 -15.44 -3.16
N ALA A 136 4.90 -16.54 -3.56
CA ALA A 136 5.57 -17.79 -3.96
C ALA A 136 6.20 -17.72 -5.36
N ASP A 137 6.79 -16.56 -5.71
CA ASP A 137 7.32 -16.32 -7.04
C ASP A 137 8.78 -16.78 -7.09
N LYS A 138 8.97 -18.05 -7.47
CA LYS A 138 10.28 -18.63 -7.81
C LYS A 138 10.66 -18.14 -9.22
N PRO A 139 11.93 -17.76 -9.47
CA PRO A 139 12.40 -17.28 -10.78
C PRO A 139 12.11 -18.27 -11.91
#